data_AF-A0A3Q3FHL9-F1
#
_entry.id   AF-A0A3Q3FHL9-F1
#
_cell.length_a   1.000
_cell.length_b   1.000
_cell.length_c   1.000
_cell.angle_alpha   90.00
_cell.angle_beta   90.00
_cell.angle_gamma   90.00
#
_symmetry.space_group_name_H-M   'P 1'
#
loop_
_entity.id
_entity.type
_entity.pdbx_description
1 polymer ?
#
loop_
_entity_poly.entity_id
_entity_poly.type
_entity_poly.pdbx_seq_one_letter_code
_entity_poly.pdbx_strand_id
1 'polypeptide(L)'
;MSLGKAARSLVKPLRGVLRSSAPALNRSYAAVAEARAVLESELDGIRAAGTWKAERIITSKQGPQITVDGSQSGEFTVTSRGLHPLCELF
;
A
#
# COMPACT_ATOMS: atom_id res chain seq x y z
N MET A 1 -57.21 -0.62 -49.70
CA MET A 1 -56.72 0.57 -48.96
C MET A 1 -57.25 0.44 -47.54
N SER A 2 -56.52 0.39 -46.43
CA SER A 2 -55.23 0.96 -46.07
C SER A 2 -54.56 0.09 -44.99
N LEU A 3 -53.25 -0.11 -45.17
CA LEU A 3 -52.33 -0.67 -44.19
C LEU A 3 -52.13 0.32 -43.03
N GLY A 4 -52.08 -0.21 -41.81
CA GLY A 4 -51.29 0.40 -40.74
C GLY A 4 -52.11 0.93 -39.58
N LYS A 5 -52.21 0.13 -38.52
CA LYS A 5 -52.21 0.65 -37.15
C LYS A 5 -51.37 -0.22 -36.21
N ALA A 6 -50.34 0.42 -35.67
CA ALA A 6 -49.83 0.30 -34.32
C ALA A 6 -49.20 -1.04 -33.88
N ALA A 7 -48.10 -1.44 -34.53
CA ALA A 7 -47.08 -2.27 -33.88
C ALA A 7 -46.12 -1.37 -33.08
N ARG A 8 -46.49 -0.99 -31.85
CA ARG A 8 -45.55 -0.50 -30.83
C ARG A 8 -45.94 -1.06 -29.47
N SER A 9 -45.92 -2.39 -29.37
CA SER A 9 -45.90 -3.06 -28.06
C SER A 9 -44.50 -2.91 -27.49
N LEU A 10 -44.35 -1.84 -26.71
CA LEU A 10 -43.44 -1.67 -25.57
C LEU A 10 -42.45 -2.83 -25.36
N VAL A 11 -41.26 -2.68 -25.93
CA VAL A 11 -40.04 -3.25 -25.37
C VAL A 11 -39.94 -2.71 -23.94
N LYS A 12 -40.46 -3.46 -22.97
CA LYS A 12 -40.24 -3.20 -21.54
C LYS A 12 -38.73 -3.24 -21.35
N PRO A 13 -38.10 -2.18 -20.85
CA PRO A 13 -36.65 -2.17 -20.73
C PRO A 13 -36.32 -3.16 -19.61
N LEU A 14 -35.56 -4.19 -19.95
CA LEU A 14 -34.88 -5.08 -19.00
C LEU A 14 -33.74 -4.30 -18.30
N ARG A 15 -34.04 -3.11 -17.77
CA ARG A 15 -33.11 -2.17 -17.10
C ARG A 15 -33.11 -2.34 -15.58
N GLY A 16 -33.55 -3.50 -15.08
CA GLY A 16 -33.62 -3.79 -13.66
C GLY A 16 -32.38 -4.46 -13.07
N VAL A 17 -31.51 -5.06 -13.88
CA VAL A 17 -30.47 -5.98 -13.38
C VAL A 17 -29.08 -5.34 -13.24
N LEU A 18 -28.87 -4.12 -13.74
CA LEU A 18 -27.62 -3.38 -13.53
C LEU A 18 -27.92 -1.99 -12.99
N ARG A 19 -28.48 -1.90 -11.78
CA ARG A 19 -28.26 -0.70 -10.94
C ARG A 19 -26.77 -0.70 -10.61
N SER A 20 -26.00 0.06 -11.39
CA SER A 20 -24.62 0.41 -11.03
C SER A 20 -24.62 0.93 -9.60
N SER A 21 -23.89 0.25 -8.74
CA SER A 21 -23.83 0.51 -7.30
C SER A 21 -22.91 1.69 -6.98
N ALA A 22 -23.21 2.86 -7.59
CA ALA A 22 -22.53 4.11 -7.29
C ALA A 22 -22.40 4.41 -5.77
N PRO A 23 -23.44 4.19 -4.92
CA PRO A 23 -23.29 4.43 -3.48
C PRO A 23 -22.35 3.42 -2.78
N ALA A 24 -22.23 2.18 -3.26
CA ALA A 24 -21.27 1.22 -2.68
C ALA A 24 -19.84 1.54 -3.09
N LEU A 25 -19.62 1.96 -4.35
CA LEU A 25 -18.31 2.42 -4.82
C LEU A 25 -17.85 3.67 -4.06
N ASN A 26 -18.73 4.66 -3.86
CA ASN A 26 -18.41 5.86 -3.07
C ASN A 26 -18.08 5.54 -1.60
N ARG A 27 -18.81 4.60 -0.98
CA ARG A 27 -18.51 4.12 0.37
C ARG A 27 -17.14 3.44 0.46
N SER A 28 -16.76 2.65 -0.55
CA SER A 28 -15.43 2.01 -0.57
C SER A 28 -14.30 3.04 -0.66
N TYR A 29 -14.48 4.12 -1.42
CA TYR A 29 -13.48 5.18 -1.50
C TYR A 29 -13.33 5.93 -0.18
N ALA A 30 -14.45 6.24 0.49
CA ALA A 30 -14.44 6.86 1.82
C ALA A 30 -13.73 5.97 2.85
N ALA A 31 -14.05 4.66 2.88
CA ALA A 31 -13.40 3.72 3.80
C ALA A 31 -11.88 3.60 3.56
N VAL A 32 -11.43 3.63 2.29
CA VAL A 32 -10.01 3.61 1.95
C VAL A 32 -9.31 4.91 2.36
N ALA A 33 -9.97 6.06 2.18
CA ALA A 33 -9.42 7.36 2.58
C ALA A 33 -9.24 7.44 4.10
N GLU A 34 -10.24 7.00 4.87
CA GLU A 34 -10.17 6.93 6.33
C GLU A 34 -9.06 5.98 6.80
N ALA A 35 -8.96 4.78 6.21
CA ALA A 35 -7.90 3.83 6.56
C ALA A 35 -6.51 4.41 6.26
N ARG A 36 -6.35 5.16 5.16
CA ARG A 36 -5.10 5.82 4.82
C ARG A 36 -4.75 6.93 5.83
N ALA A 37 -5.72 7.74 6.24
CA ALA A 37 -5.50 8.78 7.24
C ALA A 37 -5.03 8.18 8.58
N VAL A 38 -5.63 7.06 9.01
CA VAL A 38 -5.19 6.34 10.22
C VAL A 38 -3.74 5.86 10.05
N LEU A 39 -3.43 5.17 8.96
CA LEU A 39 -2.07 4.67 8.71
C LEU A 39 -1.03 5.80 8.69
N GLU A 40 -1.33 6.92 8.04
CA GLU A 40 -0.43 8.08 8.00
C GLU A 40 -0.17 8.63 9.41
N SER A 41 -1.21 8.72 10.26
CA SER A 41 -1.05 9.16 11.65
C SER A 41 -0.20 8.21 12.50
N GLU A 42 -0.37 6.90 12.34
CA GLU A 42 0.43 5.89 13.04
C GLU A 42 1.91 5.93 12.59
N LEU A 43 2.16 6.10 11.29
CA LEU A 43 3.51 6.26 10.77
C LEU A 43 4.20 7.52 11.30
N ASP A 44 3.46 8.63 11.43
CA ASP A 44 3.97 9.85 12.06
C ASP A 44 4.28 9.62 13.56
N GLY A 45 3.43 8.86 14.26
CA GLY A 45 3.70 8.41 15.63
C GLY A 45 5.01 7.62 15.75
N ILE A 46 5.23 6.66 14.85
CA ILE A 46 6.47 5.86 14.79
C ILE A 46 7.70 6.74 14.54
N ARG A 47 7.61 7.71 13.62
CA ARG A 47 8.69 8.67 13.34
C ARG A 47 8.98 9.56 14.55
N ALA A 48 7.94 10.12 15.17
CA ALA A 48 8.07 11.00 16.33
C ALA A 48 8.62 10.27 17.56
N ALA A 49 8.27 8.99 17.73
CA ALA A 49 8.80 8.15 18.79
C ALA A 49 10.27 7.72 18.58
N GLY A 50 10.86 8.01 17.42
CA GLY A 50 12.22 7.56 17.06
C GLY A 50 12.31 6.04 16.86
N THR A 51 11.19 5.36 16.66
CA THR A 51 11.13 3.90 16.43
C THR A 51 11.02 3.55 14.94
N TRP A 52 11.08 4.57 14.07
CA TRP A 52 11.12 4.40 12.62
C TRP A 52 12.39 3.66 12.20
N LYS A 53 12.22 2.52 11.50
CA LYS A 53 13.31 1.74 10.92
C LYS A 53 13.37 1.96 9.42
N ALA A 54 14.49 2.49 8.94
CA ALA A 54 14.76 2.58 7.52
C ALA A 54 15.45 1.31 7.03
N GLU A 55 15.19 0.92 5.78
CA GLU A 55 15.93 -0.16 5.15
C GLU A 55 17.36 0.28 4.84
N ARG A 56 18.31 -0.63 5.02
CA ARG A 56 19.69 -0.49 4.55
C ARG A 56 19.97 -1.57 3.50
N ILE A 57 20.63 -1.19 2.41
CA ILE A 57 20.89 -2.09 1.29
C ILE A 57 22.23 -2.81 1.52
N ILE A 58 22.20 -4.13 1.68
CA ILE A 58 23.41 -4.96 1.71
C ILE A 58 23.77 -5.30 0.26
N THR A 59 24.96 -4.91 -0.17
CA THR A 59 25.42 -5.08 -1.57
C THR A 59 26.33 -6.30 -1.75
N SER A 60 26.78 -6.91 -0.66
CA SER A 60 27.60 -8.14 -0.65
C SER A 60 26.77 -9.40 -0.41
N LYS A 61 27.41 -10.57 -0.54
CA LYS A 61 26.85 -11.84 -0.05
C LYS A 61 26.82 -11.86 1.49
N GLN A 62 25.95 -12.69 2.04
CA GLN A 62 25.89 -12.93 3.48
C GLN A 62 27.17 -13.62 3.98
N GLY A 63 27.71 -13.13 5.08
CA GLY A 63 28.92 -13.63 5.68
C GLY A 63 29.32 -12.84 6.93
N PRO A 64 30.44 -13.18 7.57
CA PRO A 64 30.95 -12.44 8.71
C PRO A 64 31.30 -10.98 8.40
N GLN A 65 31.56 -10.69 7.11
CA GLN A 65 31.83 -9.38 6.55
C GLN A 65 30.76 -9.05 5.52
N ILE A 66 30.13 -7.89 5.66
CA ILE A 66 29.17 -7.39 4.68
C ILE A 66 29.48 -5.95 4.26
N THR A 67 29.10 -5.60 3.04
CA THR A 67 29.12 -4.23 2.53
C THR A 67 27.70 -3.69 2.49
N VAL A 68 27.51 -2.51 3.07
CA VAL A 68 26.22 -1.81 3.11
C VAL A 68 26.35 -0.51 2.31
N ASP A 69 25.35 -0.22 1.50
CA ASP A 69 25.29 1.01 0.71
C ASP A 69 25.37 2.26 1.60
N GLY A 70 26.13 3.26 1.16
CA GLY A 70 26.38 4.50 1.93
C GLY A 70 27.38 4.38 3.10
N SER A 71 28.00 3.22 3.35
CA SER A 71 29.09 3.12 4.33
C SER A 71 30.40 3.70 3.78
N GLN A 72 30.87 4.82 4.34
CA GLN A 72 32.10 5.51 3.89
C GLN A 72 33.39 4.71 4.17
N SER A 73 33.30 3.61 4.93
CA SER A 73 34.40 2.71 5.26
C SER A 73 34.01 1.23 5.11
N GLY A 74 33.42 0.87 3.97
CA GLY A 74 33.61 -0.38 3.24
C GLY A 74 33.30 -1.77 3.83
N GLU A 75 33.33 -1.99 5.14
CA GLU A 75 33.28 -3.35 5.69
C GLU A 75 32.70 -3.37 7.10
N PHE A 76 31.56 -4.05 7.26
CA PHE A 76 30.95 -4.29 8.56
C PHE A 76 31.21 -5.72 9.01
N THR A 77 31.98 -5.87 10.09
CA THR A 77 32.29 -7.18 10.70
C THR A 77 31.33 -7.51 11.83
N VAL A 78 30.63 -8.64 11.74
CA VAL A 78 29.83 -9.17 12.84
C VAL A 78 30.75 -9.94 13.80
N THR A 79 31.04 -9.39 14.98
CA THR A 79 31.84 -10.05 16.03
C THR A 79 30.98 -10.57 17.18
N SER A 80 31.39 -11.68 17.81
CA SER A 80 30.67 -12.33 18.93
C SER A 80 30.82 -11.62 20.29
N ARG A 81 31.61 -10.55 20.37
CA ARG A 81 31.76 -9.70 21.56
C ARG A 81 31.13 -8.35 21.31
N GLY A 82 29.94 -8.16 21.86
CA GLY A 82 29.30 -6.85 21.93
C GLY A 82 28.37 -6.60 20.75
N LEU A 83 27.09 -6.83 21.01
CA LEU A 83 25.93 -6.34 20.26
C LEU A 83 25.84 -4.79 20.35
N HIS A 84 26.97 -4.08 20.23
CA HIS A 84 27.07 -2.65 20.54
C HIS A 84 27.14 -1.71 19.32
N PRO A 85 27.50 -2.15 18.08
CA PRO A 85 27.20 -1.33 16.90
C PRO A 85 25.95 -1.80 16.15
N LEU A 86 25.40 -3.00 16.43
CA LEU A 86 24.18 -3.46 15.76
C LEU A 86 22.92 -2.69 16.20
N CYS A 87 22.91 -2.13 17.42
CA CYS A 87 21.81 -1.27 17.85
C CYS A 87 21.83 0.12 17.19
N GLU A 88 22.96 0.58 16.64
CA GLU A 88 23.05 1.80 15.82
C GLU A 88 22.82 1.54 14.31
N LEU A 89 22.51 0.29 13.94
CA LEU A 89 22.27 -0.14 12.56
C LEU A 89 20.80 -0.34 12.19
N PHE A 90 19.87 -0.15 13.14
CA PHE A 90 18.42 -0.25 12.92
C PHE A 90 17.70 1.07 13.11
#